data_AF-A0A6I0ZZP4-F1
#
_entry.id   AF-A0A6I0ZZP4-F1
#
_cell.length_a   1.000
_cell.length_b   1.000
_cell.length_c   1.000
_cell.angle_alpha   90.00
_cell.angle_beta   90.00
_cell.angle_gamma   90.00
#
_symmetry.space_group_name_H-M   'P 1'
#
loop_
_entity.id
_entity.type
_entity.pdbx_description
1 polymer ?
#
loop_
_entity_poly.entity_id
_entity_poly.type
_entity_poly.pdbx_seq_one_letter_code
_entity_poly.pdbx_strand_id
1 'polypeptide(L)' 'MGKILVVNAKCGELNFQENANPYNPAAYQEQYDSCIEKIHQKMKESGRYEMKDAFVYSAEIIEKPEA' A
#
# COMPACT_ATOMS: atom_id res chain seq x y z
N MET A 1 1.68 13.53 17.14
CA MET A 1 2.32 12.81 16.01
C MET A 1 1.56 11.55 15.65
N GLY A 2 1.02 11.47 14.42
CA GLY A 2 0.33 10.28 13.89
C GLY A 2 1.27 9.44 13.03
N LYS A 3 1.14 8.11 13.10
CA LYS A 3 1.85 7.18 12.22
C LYS A 3 1.00 6.81 11.02
N ILE A 4 1.63 6.49 9.89
CA ILE A 4 0.98 6.05 8.66
C ILE A 4 1.64 4.74 8.22
N LEU A 5 0.83 3.75 7.85
CA LEU A 5 1.30 2.58 7.12
C LEU A 5 1.27 2.91 5.64
N VAL A 6 2.40 2.81 4.95
CA VAL A 6 2.53 2.97 3.50
C VAL A 6 2.83 1.61 2.91
N VAL A 7 2.03 1.19 1.93
CA VAL A 7 2.22 -0.08 1.21
C VAL A 7 2.52 0.25 -0.25
N ASN A 8 3.60 -0.34 -0.76
CA ASN A 8 4.06 -0.17 -2.14
C ASN A 8 4.05 -1.51 -2.86
N ALA A 9 3.61 -1.51 -4.11
CA ALA A 9 3.71 -2.63 -5.04
C ALA A 9 4.54 -2.20 -6.24
N LYS A 10 5.71 -2.83 -6.44
CA LYS A 10 6.66 -2.46 -7.50
C LYS A 10 6.91 -3.61 -8.47
N CYS A 11 6.89 -3.32 -9.76
CA CYS A 11 7.26 -4.24 -10.85
C CYS A 11 8.00 -3.46 -11.94
N GLY A 12 9.33 -3.58 -11.99
CA GLY A 12 10.16 -2.77 -12.89
C GLY A 12 10.00 -1.27 -12.60
N GLU A 13 9.54 -0.52 -13.60
CA GLU A 13 9.25 0.92 -13.50
C GLU A 13 7.84 1.23 -12.95
N LEU A 14 6.96 0.22 -12.85
CA LEU A 14 5.62 0.41 -12.32
C LEU A 14 5.65 0.43 -10.79
N ASN A 15 4.99 1.41 -10.20
CA ASN A 15 4.81 1.53 -8.77
C ASN A 15 3.38 1.93 -8.43
N PHE A 16 2.71 1.16 -7.58
CA PHE A 16 1.43 1.52 -6.98
C PHE A 16 1.60 1.64 -5.48
N GLN A 17 1.08 2.73 -4.92
CA GLN A 17 1.18 3.02 -3.50
C GLN A 17 -0.20 3.28 -2.91
N GLU A 18 -0.41 2.81 -1.68
CA GLU A 18 -1.55 3.10 -0.82
C GLU A 18 -1.11 3.31 0.63
N ASN A 19 -1.98 3.93 1.41
CA ASN A 19 -1.70 4.22 2.81
C ASN A 19 -2.90 4.00 3.74
N ALA A 20 -2.62 3.61 4.98
CA ALA A 20 -3.57 3.59 6.07
C ALA A 20 -3.15 4.63 7.14
N ASN A 21 -4.04 5.59 7.37
CA ASN A 21 -3.87 6.66 8.35
C ASN A 21 -5.20 6.88 9.11
N PRO A 22 -5.22 6.79 10.45
CA PRO A 22 -4.08 6.52 11.33
C PRO A 22 -3.60 5.06 11.26
N TYR A 23 -2.29 4.85 11.39
CA TYR A 23 -1.72 3.53 11.59
C TYR A 23 -2.13 2.99 12.96
N ASN A 24 -2.67 1.77 12.98
CA ASN A 24 -3.04 1.04 14.19
C ASN A 24 -2.21 -0.26 14.26
N PRO A 25 -1.27 -0.40 15.20
CA PRO A 25 -0.45 -1.60 15.33
C PRO A 25 -1.27 -2.86 15.64
N ALA A 26 -2.41 -2.74 16.33
CA ALA A 26 -3.30 -3.87 16.61
C ALA A 26 -4.06 -4.36 15.36
N ALA A 27 -4.17 -3.52 14.33
CA ALA A 27 -4.84 -3.82 13.07
C ALA A 27 -3.87 -3.81 11.88
N TYR A 28 -2.57 -4.03 12.11
CA TYR A 28 -1.55 -3.95 11.05
C TYR A 28 -1.93 -4.80 9.83
N GLN A 29 -2.31 -6.07 10.05
CA GLN A 29 -2.64 -7.00 8.98
C GLN A 29 -3.88 -6.54 8.20
N GLU A 30 -4.94 -6.13 8.90
CA GLU A 30 -6.16 -5.62 8.28
C GLU A 30 -5.90 -4.34 7.47
N GLN A 31 -5.09 -3.43 8.00
CA GLN A 31 -4.71 -2.19 7.31
C GLN A 31 -3.82 -2.46 6.09
N TYR A 32 -2.89 -3.41 6.20
CA TYR A 32 -2.06 -3.86 5.10
C TYR A 32 -2.92 -4.49 3.99
N ASP A 33 -3.78 -5.45 4.33
CA ASP A 33 -4.64 -6.14 3.36
C ASP A 33 -5.59 -5.17 2.65
N SER A 34 -6.18 -4.22 3.38
CA SER A 34 -6.99 -3.15 2.78
C SER A 34 -6.19 -2.29 1.78
N CYS A 35 -4.91 -1.99 2.07
CA CYS A 35 -4.04 -1.29 1.12
C CYS A 35 -3.74 -2.14 -0.12
N ILE A 36 -3.50 -3.44 0.05
CA ILE A 36 -3.29 -4.39 -1.05
C ILE A 36 -4.52 -4.46 -1.95
N GLU A 37 -5.72 -4.56 -1.37
CA GLU A 37 -6.98 -4.57 -2.14
C GLU A 37 -7.16 -3.29 -2.97
N LYS A 38 -6.86 -2.13 -2.39
CA LYS A 38 -6.90 -0.86 -3.13
C LYS A 38 -5.86 -0.79 -4.23
N ILE A 39 -4.63 -1.28 -3.98
CA ILE A 39 -3.60 -1.40 -5.02
C ILE A 39 -4.08 -2.30 -6.15
N HIS A 40 -4.72 -3.43 -5.84
CA HIS A 40 -5.31 -4.30 -6.85
C HIS A 40 -6.38 -3.59 -7.68
N GLN A 41 -7.21 -2.74 -7.08
CA GLN A 41 -8.16 -1.92 -7.85
C GLN A 41 -7.44 -0.94 -8.79
N LYS A 42 -6.41 -0.23 -8.32
CA LYS A 42 -5.59 0.64 -9.18
C LYS A 42 -4.90 -0.13 -10.32
N MET A 43 -4.44 -1.35 -10.07
CA MET A 43 -3.90 -2.23 -11.10
C MET A 43 -4.97 -2.61 -12.13
N LYS A 44 -6.22 -2.85 -11.71
CA LYS A 44 -7.35 -3.11 -12.64
C LYS A 44 -7.66 -1.88 -13.49
N GLU A 45 -7.76 -0.70 -12.86
CA GLU A 45 -8.04 0.56 -13.56
C GLU A 45 -6.95 0.93 -14.56
N SER A 46 -5.71 0.55 -14.30
CA SER A 46 -4.57 0.74 -15.23
C SER A 46 -4.42 -0.39 -16.27
N GLY A 47 -5.27 -1.41 -16.26
CA GLY A 47 -5.19 -2.56 -17.16
C GLY A 47 -3.99 -3.49 -16.89
N ARG A 48 -3.43 -3.44 -15.68
CA ARG A 48 -2.22 -4.18 -15.26
C ARG A 48 -2.50 -5.28 -14.23
N TYR A 49 -3.77 -5.58 -13.94
CA TYR A 49 -4.12 -6.55 -12.89
C TYR A 49 -3.66 -7.98 -13.18
N GLU A 50 -3.57 -8.39 -14.45
CA GLU A 50 -3.09 -9.72 -14.83
C GLU A 50 -1.64 -9.99 -14.42
N MET A 51 -0.86 -8.93 -14.22
CA MET A 51 0.55 -9.01 -13.78
C MET A 51 0.72 -8.74 -12.29
N LYS A 52 -0.36 -8.75 -11.49
CA LYS A 52 -0.32 -8.53 -10.03
C LYS A 52 0.71 -9.44 -9.31
N ASP A 53 0.85 -10.68 -9.76
CA ASP A 53 1.73 -11.67 -9.14
C ASP A 53 3.22 -11.40 -9.45
N ALA A 54 3.51 -10.51 -10.41
CA ALA A 54 4.86 -10.02 -10.69
C ALA A 54 5.27 -8.82 -9.81
N PHE A 55 4.32 -8.20 -9.10
CA PHE A 55 4.62 -7.10 -8.19
C PHE A 55 5.17 -7.60 -6.86
N VAL A 56 6.25 -6.98 -6.43
CA VAL A 56 6.80 -7.15 -5.08
C VAL A 56 6.14 -6.13 -4.17
N TYR A 57 5.50 -6.62 -3.11
CA TYR A 57 4.85 -5.79 -2.11
C TYR A 57 5.79 -5.51 -0.94
N SER A 58 5.76 -4.28 -0.45
CA SER A 58 6.53 -3.83 0.71
C SER A 58 5.70 -2.86 1.54
N ALA A 59 5.97 -2.80 2.83
CA ALA A 59 5.31 -1.87 3.73
C ALA A 59 6.32 -1.16 4.63
N GLU A 60 6.05 0.11 4.91
CA GLU A 60 6.81 0.94 5.84
C GLU A 60 5.87 1.75 6.73
N ILE A 61 6.32 2.04 7.95
CA ILE A 61 5.58 2.89 8.89
C ILE A 61 6.33 4.21 9.00
N ILE A 62 5.70 5.30 8.58
CA ILE A 62 6.28 6.64 8.64
C ILE A 62 5.57 7.49 9.69
N GLU A 63 6.33 8.35 10.35
CA GLU A 63 5.77 9.39 11.21
C GLU A 63 5.36 10.56 10.34
N LYS A 64 4.09 10.98 10.43
CA LYS A 64 3.64 12.17 9.72
C LYS A 64 4.25 13.39 10.43
N PRO A 65 5.00 14.27 9.74
CA PRO A 65 5.40 15.52 10.34
C PRO A 65 4.13 16.30 10.71
N GLU A 66 4.08 16.80 11.94
CA GLU A 66 3.03 17.74 12.35
C GLU A 66 3.20 19.00 11.47
N ALA A 67 2.17 19.28 10.68
CA ALA A 67 2.10 20.47 9.83
C ALA A 67 1.91 21.73 10.67
#